data_AF-A0A8I1UAV4-F1
#
_entry.id   AF-A0A8I1UAV4-F1
#
_cell.length_a   1.000
_cell.length_b   1.000
_cell.length_c   1.000
_cell.angle_alpha   90.00
_cell.angle_beta   90.00
_cell.angle_gamma   90.00
#
_symmetry.space_group_name_H-M   'P 1'
#
loop_
_entity.id
_entity.type
_entity.pdbx_description
1 polymer ?
#
loop_
_entity_poly.entity_id
_entity_poly.type
_entity_poly.pdbx_seq_one_letter_code
_entity_poly.pdbx_strand_id
1 'polypeptide(L)'
;MAAFLDKLLSDDLETLRNDILKAGVLNAKALQESAEIHLTNFGLALPPSPELDDALFQIAASVGTFARLLYSQARVAESEAARRGVLARIDRLSDVIGRTEAGGSRAAGASPLSTQAEPAGPIGSEL
;
A
#
# COMPACT_ATOMS: atom_id res chain seq x y z
N MET A 1 -18.64 6.17 -1.08
CA MET A 1 -17.37 6.73 -0.58
C MET A 1 -16.20 5.78 -0.86
N ALA A 2 -16.29 4.50 -0.46
CA ALA A 2 -15.26 3.48 -0.73
C ALA A 2 -14.84 3.38 -2.21
N ALA A 3 -15.78 3.22 -3.15
CA ALA A 3 -15.46 3.13 -4.59
C ALA A 3 -14.80 4.39 -5.19
N PHE A 4 -15.02 5.56 -4.59
CA PHE A 4 -14.37 6.81 -5.03
C PHE A 4 -12.92 6.86 -4.54
N LEU A 5 -12.68 6.47 -3.29
CA LEU A 5 -11.34 6.39 -2.71
C LEU A 5 -10.51 5.32 -3.42
N ASP A 6 -11.08 4.14 -3.68
CA ASP A 6 -10.41 3.06 -4.41
C ASP A 6 -9.97 3.50 -5.81
N LYS A 7 -10.85 4.20 -6.54
CA LYS A 7 -10.50 4.80 -7.83
C LYS A 7 -9.39 5.85 -7.72
N LEU A 8 -9.49 6.76 -6.74
CA LEU A 8 -8.47 7.80 -6.53
C LEU A 8 -7.09 7.20 -6.22
N LEU A 9 -7.04 6.17 -5.37
CA LEU A 9 -5.81 5.48 -5.01
C LEU A 9 -5.22 4.69 -6.18
N SER A 10 -6.08 4.06 -6.98
CA SER A 10 -5.66 3.38 -8.21
C SER A 10 -5.09 4.36 -9.24
N ASP A 11 -5.76 5.49 -9.46
CA ASP A 11 -5.31 6.54 -10.38
C ASP A 11 -3.97 7.14 -9.91
N ASP A 12 -3.80 7.36 -8.59
CA ASP A 12 -2.53 7.83 -8.01
C ASP A 12 -1.40 6.80 -8.13
N LEU A 13 -1.69 5.50 -7.94
CA LEU A 13 -0.70 4.43 -8.14
C LEU A 13 -0.23 4.36 -9.59
N GLU A 14 -1.17 4.47 -10.53
CA GLU A 14 -0.87 4.45 -11.96
C GLU A 14 -0.07 5.69 -12.38
N THR A 15 -0.41 6.85 -11.85
CA THR A 15 0.32 8.10 -12.08
C THR A 15 1.75 8.00 -11.57
N LEU A 16 1.94 7.55 -10.32
CA LEU A 16 3.26 7.32 -9.74
C LEU A 16 4.08 6.33 -10.58
N ARG A 17 3.48 5.21 -11.00
CA ARG A 17 4.14 4.21 -11.86
C ARG A 17 4.61 4.82 -13.18
N ASN A 18 3.75 5.62 -13.82
CA ASN A 18 4.06 6.30 -15.07
C ASN A 18 5.20 7.31 -14.92
N ASP A 19 5.24 8.05 -13.81
CA ASP A 19 6.32 8.99 -13.53
C ASP A 19 7.67 8.27 -13.38
N ILE A 20 7.71 7.14 -12.68
CA ILE A 20 8.92 6.30 -12.58
C ILE A 20 9.38 5.79 -13.95
N LEU A 21 8.45 5.35 -14.79
CA LEU A 21 8.77 4.82 -16.14
C LEU A 21 9.30 5.91 -17.07
N LYS A 22 8.75 7.12 -16.99
CA LYS A 22 9.12 8.27 -17.83
C LYS A 22 10.30 9.07 -17.26
N ALA A 23 10.81 8.70 -16.09
CA ALA A 23 11.93 9.37 -15.46
C ALA A 23 13.24 9.23 -16.24
N GLY A 24 13.90 10.36 -16.40
CA GLY A 24 15.22 10.56 -16.98
C GLY A 24 15.94 11.73 -16.30
N VAL A 25 17.07 12.15 -16.85
CA VAL A 25 17.94 13.17 -16.21
C VAL A 25 17.22 14.52 -16.04
N LEU A 26 16.40 14.92 -17.02
CA LEU A 26 15.78 16.25 -17.05
C LEU A 26 14.62 16.42 -16.05
N ASN A 27 14.00 15.33 -15.62
CA ASN A 27 12.89 15.34 -14.67
C ASN A 27 13.22 14.64 -13.34
N ALA A 28 14.48 14.30 -13.08
CA ALA A 28 14.89 13.65 -11.83
C ALA A 28 14.50 14.45 -10.56
N LYS A 29 14.49 15.79 -10.63
CA LYS A 29 14.01 16.65 -9.52
C LYS A 29 12.53 16.49 -9.28
N ALA A 30 11.78 16.64 -10.37
CA ALA A 30 10.34 16.61 -10.37
C ALA A 30 9.84 15.21 -9.98
N LEU A 31 10.62 14.16 -10.26
CA LEU A 31 10.32 12.80 -9.86
C LEU A 31 10.22 12.64 -8.35
N GLN A 32 11.18 13.20 -7.62
CA GLN A 32 11.20 13.09 -6.16
C GLN A 32 10.03 13.86 -5.54
N GLU A 33 9.79 15.09 -6.00
CA GLU A 33 8.68 15.92 -5.54
C GLU A 33 7.32 15.28 -5.87
N SER A 34 7.15 14.76 -7.10
CA SER A 34 5.95 14.02 -7.51
C SER A 34 5.70 12.80 -6.62
N ALA A 35 6.75 12.00 -6.38
CA ALA A 35 6.63 10.83 -5.52
C ALA A 35 6.24 11.21 -4.08
N GLU A 36 6.82 12.26 -3.50
CA GLU A 36 6.46 12.74 -2.16
C GLU A 36 4.99 13.17 -2.07
N ILE A 37 4.46 13.83 -3.10
CA ILE A 37 3.04 14.21 -3.18
C ILE A 37 2.15 12.96 -3.18
N HIS A 38 2.41 11.99 -4.07
CA HIS A 38 1.62 10.76 -4.13
C HIS A 38 1.69 9.96 -2.82
N LEU A 39 2.88 9.81 -2.23
CA LEU A 39 3.06 9.11 -0.95
C LEU A 39 2.31 9.80 0.20
N THR A 40 2.28 11.13 0.20
CA THR A 40 1.49 11.90 1.18
C THR A 40 -0.01 11.63 0.99
N ASN A 41 -0.50 11.62 -0.25
CA ASN A 41 -1.90 11.29 -0.54
C ASN A 41 -2.28 9.90 -0.02
N PHE A 42 -1.43 8.89 -0.25
CA PHE A 42 -1.64 7.54 0.27
C PHE A 42 -1.72 7.51 1.80
N GLY A 43 -0.78 8.18 2.48
CA GLY A 43 -0.76 8.24 3.95
C GLY A 43 -1.94 8.98 4.57
N LEU A 44 -2.53 9.94 3.87
CA LEU A 44 -3.73 10.66 4.32
C LEU A 44 -5.03 9.91 4.02
N ALA A 45 -5.07 9.14 2.94
CA ALA A 45 -6.29 8.47 2.47
C ALA A 45 -6.54 7.11 3.15
N LEU A 46 -5.50 6.46 3.65
CA LEU A 46 -5.56 5.10 4.20
C LEU A 46 -5.43 5.11 5.74
N PRO A 47 -6.04 4.14 6.45
CA PRO A 47 -5.79 3.97 7.87
C PRO A 47 -4.30 3.73 8.16
N PRO A 48 -3.72 4.38 9.18
CA PRO A 48 -2.32 4.21 9.52
C PRO A 48 -2.04 2.76 9.93
N SER A 49 -0.98 2.18 9.38
CA SER A 49 -0.49 0.84 9.74
C SER A 49 1.02 0.75 9.54
N PRO A 50 1.74 -0.06 10.35
CA PRO A 50 3.18 -0.24 10.18
C PRO A 50 3.58 -0.72 8.79
N GLU A 51 2.76 -1.58 8.18
CA GLU A 51 3.01 -2.09 6.82
C GLU A 51 2.86 -1.00 5.75
N LEU A 52 1.91 -0.07 5.93
CA LEU A 52 1.75 1.09 5.05
C LEU A 52 2.94 2.04 5.21
N ASP A 53 3.29 2.40 6.45
CA ASP A 53 4.39 3.33 6.73
C ASP A 53 5.72 2.82 6.17
N ASP A 54 6.02 1.52 6.36
CA ASP A 54 7.21 0.88 5.80
C ASP A 54 7.19 0.90 4.26
N ALA A 55 6.06 0.61 3.64
CA ALA A 55 5.93 0.65 2.18
C ALA A 55 6.15 2.06 1.62
N LEU A 56 5.53 3.08 2.22
CA LEU A 56 5.69 4.47 1.80
C LEU A 56 7.14 4.93 1.96
N PHE A 57 7.77 4.62 3.10
CA PHE A 57 9.17 4.96 3.36
C PHE A 57 10.12 4.28 2.37
N GLN A 58 9.94 2.99 2.10
CA GLN A 58 10.78 2.25 1.15
C GLN A 58 10.68 2.79 -0.27
N ILE A 59 9.49 3.25 -0.69
CA ILE A 59 9.31 3.90 -1.99
C ILE A 59 10.05 5.23 -1.99
N ALA A 60 9.85 6.11 -1.00
CA ALA A 60 10.53 7.40 -0.92
C ALA A 60 12.06 7.26 -0.99
N ALA A 61 12.63 6.35 -0.18
CA ALA A 61 14.07 6.09 -0.16
C ALA A 61 14.59 5.55 -1.51
N SER A 62 13.81 4.69 -2.17
CA SER A 62 14.20 4.10 -3.46
C SER A 62 14.10 5.12 -4.60
N VAL A 63 13.08 5.98 -4.59
CA VAL A 63 12.93 7.09 -5.54
C VAL A 63 14.09 8.07 -5.39
N GLY A 64 14.45 8.45 -4.16
CA GLY A 64 15.60 9.32 -3.93
C GLY A 64 16.91 8.73 -4.47
N THR A 65 17.11 7.42 -4.27
CA THR A 65 18.27 6.69 -4.84
C THR A 65 18.24 6.69 -6.37
N PHE A 66 17.09 6.39 -6.97
CA PHE A 66 16.93 6.37 -8.42
C PHE A 66 17.15 7.77 -9.03
N ALA A 67 16.54 8.81 -8.47
CA ALA A 67 16.74 10.19 -8.89
C ALA A 67 18.21 10.59 -8.81
N ARG A 68 18.92 10.21 -7.74
CA ARG A 68 20.36 10.46 -7.60
C ARG A 68 21.17 9.79 -8.71
N LEU A 69 20.86 8.55 -9.08
CA LEU A 69 21.53 7.85 -10.19
C LEU A 69 21.28 8.53 -11.54
N LEU A 70 20.06 9.04 -11.76
CA LEU A 70 19.74 9.85 -12.95
C LEU A 70 20.58 11.13 -12.97
N TYR A 71 20.66 11.85 -11.85
CA TYR A 71 21.45 13.08 -11.74
C TYR A 71 22.94 12.88 -11.94
N SER A 72 23.49 11.82 -11.36
CA SER A 72 24.91 11.50 -11.50
C SER A 72 25.26 10.90 -12.86
N GLN A 73 24.27 10.73 -13.75
CA GLN A 73 24.43 10.05 -15.03
C GLN A 73 25.09 8.68 -14.87
N ALA A 74 24.62 7.91 -13.88
CA ALA A 74 25.10 6.57 -13.61
C ALA A 74 24.90 5.67 -14.84
N ARG A 75 25.59 4.52 -14.84
CA ARG A 75 25.48 3.56 -15.96
C ARG A 75 24.02 3.17 -16.14
N VAL A 76 23.58 3.08 -17.41
CA VAL A 76 22.18 2.76 -17.75
C VAL A 76 21.68 1.51 -17.01
N ALA A 77 22.52 0.48 -16.88
CA ALA A 77 22.18 -0.75 -16.16
C ALA A 77 21.87 -0.51 -14.66
N GLU A 78 22.58 0.39 -14.00
CA GLU A 78 22.37 0.75 -12.59
C GLU A 78 21.07 1.53 -12.42
N SER A 79 20.84 2.53 -13.28
CA SER A 79 19.60 3.30 -13.30
C SER A 79 18.38 2.41 -13.62
N GLU A 80 18.52 1.44 -14.53
CA GLU A 80 17.47 0.46 -14.84
C GLU A 80 17.18 -0.50 -13.68
N ALA A 81 18.22 -0.96 -12.99
CA ALA A 81 18.06 -1.80 -11.80
C ALA A 81 17.34 -1.03 -10.69
N ALA A 82 17.70 0.23 -10.46
CA ALA A 82 17.02 1.10 -9.51
C ALA A 82 15.55 1.35 -9.91
N ARG A 83 15.27 1.66 -11.18
CA ARG A 83 13.90 1.84 -11.69
C ARG A 83 13.03 0.61 -11.40
N ARG A 84 13.52 -0.58 -11.78
CA ARG A 84 12.82 -1.85 -11.50
C ARG A 84 12.60 -2.07 -10.01
N GLY A 85 13.58 -1.72 -9.18
CA GLY A 85 13.46 -1.77 -7.73
C GLY A 85 12.35 -0.86 -7.19
N VAL A 86 12.20 0.36 -7.72
CA VAL A 86 11.10 1.26 -7.33
C VAL A 86 9.75 0.67 -7.75
N LEU A 87 9.63 0.20 -9.00
CA LEU A 87 8.39 -0.38 -9.51
C LEU A 87 7.92 -1.58 -8.68
N ALA A 88 8.82 -2.47 -8.29
CA ALA A 88 8.49 -3.60 -7.43
C ALA A 88 7.96 -3.18 -6.05
N ARG A 89 8.40 -2.03 -5.53
CA ARG A 89 7.88 -1.50 -4.26
C ARG A 89 6.51 -0.84 -4.42
N ILE A 90 6.26 -0.21 -5.56
CA ILE A 90 4.92 0.29 -5.92
C ILE A 90 3.94 -0.89 -6.05
N ASP A 91 4.35 -1.98 -6.69
CA ASP A 91 3.52 -3.20 -6.77
C ASP A 91 3.22 -3.76 -5.35
N ARG A 92 4.22 -3.77 -4.44
CA ARG A 92 4.01 -4.16 -3.04
C ARG A 92 3.06 -3.22 -2.29
N LEU A 93 3.11 -1.92 -2.53
CA LEU A 93 2.17 -0.95 -1.94
C LEU A 93 0.74 -1.24 -2.43
N SER A 94 0.57 -1.56 -3.72
CA SER A 94 -0.73 -1.98 -4.26
C SER A 94 -1.30 -3.20 -3.52
N ASP A 95 -0.45 -4.20 -3.23
CA ASP A 95 -0.86 -5.35 -2.42
C ASP A 95 -1.26 -4.98 -0.98
N VAL A 96 -0.54 -4.04 -0.36
CA VAL A 96 -0.87 -3.54 0.99
C VAL A 96 -2.25 -2.89 0.98
N ILE A 97 -2.51 -2.01 0.00
CA ILE A 97 -3.79 -1.33 -0.17
C ILE A 97 -4.92 -2.34 -0.37
N GLY A 98 -4.75 -3.31 -1.29
CA GLY A 98 -5.76 -4.33 -1.56
C GLY A 98 -6.10 -5.20 -0.35
N ARG A 99 -5.13 -5.48 0.53
CA ARG A 99 -5.37 -6.21 1.79
C ARG A 99 -6.15 -5.37 2.81
N THR A 100 -5.91 -4.07 2.88
CA THR A 100 -6.63 -3.16 3.78
C THR A 100 -8.11 -3.08 3.41
N GLU A 101 -8.42 -3.00 2.11
CA GLU A 101 -9.80 -3.03 1.60
C GLU A 101 -10.49 -4.38 1.85
N ALA A 102 -9.78 -5.50 1.62
CA ALA A 102 -10.31 -6.84 1.88
C ALA A 102 -10.55 -7.13 3.37
N GLY A 103 -9.69 -6.60 4.25
CA GLY A 103 -9.81 -6.72 5.71
C GLY A 103 -11.00 -5.94 6.27
N GLY A 104 -11.26 -4.75 5.75
CA GLY A 104 -12.43 -3.94 6.09
C GLY A 104 -13.77 -4.59 5.68
N SER A 105 -13.79 -5.26 4.52
CA SER A 105 -14.97 -6.00 4.04
C SER A 105 -15.25 -7.27 4.87
N ARG A 106 -14.22 -7.96 5.35
CA ARG A 106 -14.36 -9.22 6.10
C ARG A 106 -14.77 -9.01 7.57
N ALA A 107 -14.46 -7.86 8.16
CA ALA A 107 -14.88 -7.51 9.53
C ALA A 107 -16.39 -7.21 9.65
N ALA A 108 -17.08 -6.87 8.55
CA ALA A 108 -18.53 -6.63 8.55
C ALA A 108 -19.37 -7.92 8.45
N GLY A 109 -18.75 -9.09 8.21
CA GLY A 109 -19.45 -10.36 7.96
C GLY A 109 -19.27 -11.45 9.04
N ALA A 110 -18.45 -11.21 10.07
CA ALA A 110 -18.17 -12.22 11.08
C ALA A 110 -18.86 -11.88 12.41
N SER A 111 -20.15 -12.23 12.52
CA SER A 111 -20.71 -12.59 13.83
C SER A 111 -20.40 -14.07 14.07
N PRO A 112 -19.46 -14.44 14.97
CA PRO A 112 -19.49 -15.77 15.55
C PRO A 112 -20.64 -15.80 16.55
N LEU A 113 -21.83 -16.14 16.05
CA LEU A 113 -22.94 -16.56 16.87
C LEU A 113 -22.62 -17.99 17.37
N SER A 114 -22.08 -18.11 18.58
CA SER A 114 -22.08 -19.30 19.46
C SER A 114 -21.39 -18.88 20.76
N THR A 115 -22.04 -18.87 21.93
CA THR A 115 -22.39 -20.10 22.65
C THR A 115 -23.24 -19.72 23.88
N GLN A 116 -24.45 -20.26 23.97
CA GLN A 116 -24.88 -21.11 25.10
C GLN A 116 -26.27 -21.68 24.77
N ALA A 117 -26.26 -22.87 24.19
CA ALA A 117 -27.38 -23.78 24.33
C ALA A 117 -27.25 -24.41 25.72
N GLU A 118 -28.16 -24.07 26.62
CA GLU A 118 -28.36 -24.76 27.89
C GLU A 118 -29.35 -25.91 27.61
N PRO A 119 -28.99 -27.19 27.85
CA PRO A 119 -29.98 -28.25 27.89
C PRO A 119 -30.11 -28.86 29.29
N ALA A 120 -31.38 -28.90 29.72
CA ALA A 120 -32.02 -29.99 30.46
C ALA A 120 -31.65 -30.23 31.94
N GLY A 121 -32.58 -29.88 32.84
CA GLY A 121 -32.99 -30.84 33.88
C GLY A 121 -33.87 -31.95 33.27
N PRO A 122 -34.32 -33.01 34.00
CA PRO A 122 -34.52 -33.05 35.46
C PRO A 122 -34.17 -34.40 36.15
N ILE A 123 -34.59 -34.52 37.42
CA ILE A 123 -34.88 -35.72 38.23
C ILE A 123 -33.73 -36.31 39.06
N GLY A 124 -33.64 -35.86 40.32
CA GLY A 124 -33.09 -36.65 41.43
C GLY A 124 -34.24 -37.13 42.31
N SER A 125 -34.55 -38.43 42.24
CA SER A 125 -35.17 -39.17 43.34
C SER A 125 -34.03 -39.74 44.17
N GLU A 126 -34.01 -39.49 45.48
CA GLU A 126 -33.66 -40.48 46.51
C GLU A 126 -33.77 -39.86 47.92
N LEU A 127 -34.57 -40.57 48.73
CA LEU A 127 -34.77 -40.57 50.20
C LEU A 127 -35.75 -39.56 50.81
#